data_AF-A0A942TAE8-F1
#
_entry.id   AF-A0A942TAE8-F1
#
_cell.length_a   1.000
_cell.length_b   1.000
_cell.length_c   1.000
_cell.angle_alpha   90.00
_cell.angle_beta   90.00
_cell.angle_gamma   90.00
#
_symmetry.space_group_name_H-M   'P 1'
#
loop_
_entity.id
_entity.type
_entity.pdbx_description
1 polymer ?
#
loop_
_entity_poly.entity_id
_entity_poly.type
_entity_poly.pdbx_seq_one_letter_code
_entity_poly.pdbx_strand_id
1 'polypeptide(L)' 'MEFDRKPKPDDRSDNVEKLQEMVHNTIENMEKAEATMEFSDSHDQEEHIKAKNERRREAIDGMREEIKDEAADQQNQDF' A
#
# COMPACT_ATOMS: atom_id res chain seq x y z
N MET A 1 0.36 28.32 -33.30
CA MET A 1 0.19 28.14 -31.85
C MET A 1 1.18 27.08 -31.43
N GLU A 2 2.22 27.50 -30.72
CA GLU A 2 3.25 26.62 -30.17
C GLU A 2 2.63 25.95 -28.94
N PHE A 3 2.29 24.67 -29.06
CA PHE A 3 1.80 23.89 -27.92
C PHE A 3 3.01 23.51 -27.10
N ASP A 4 3.34 24.34 -26.11
CA ASP A 4 4.25 24.01 -25.02
C ASP A 4 3.76 22.72 -24.35
N ARG A 5 4.25 21.56 -24.83
CA ARG A 5 4.12 20.27 -24.16
C ARG A 5 5.23 20.17 -23.12
N LYS A 6 5.27 21.11 -22.17
CA LYS A 6 6.03 20.84 -20.94
C LYS A 6 5.21 19.79 -20.16
N PRO A 7 5.75 18.59 -19.91
CA PRO A 7 5.15 17.70 -18.94
C PRO A 7 5.03 18.51 -17.64
N LYS A 8 3.85 18.51 -17.02
CA LYS A 8 3.76 19.03 -15.66
C LYS A 8 4.76 18.23 -14.82
N PRO A 9 5.49 18.85 -13.88
CA PRO A 9 6.23 18.07 -12.89
C PRO A 9 5.23 17.09 -12.29
N ASP A 10 5.52 15.78 -12.41
CA ASP A 10 4.71 14.75 -11.79
C ASP A 10 4.63 15.10 -10.31
N ASP A 11 3.41 15.35 -9.84
CA ASP A 11 3.16 15.73 -8.46
C ASP A 11 3.28 14.47 -7.61
N ARG A 12 4.51 14.11 -7.25
CA ARG A 12 4.84 12.90 -6.47
C ARG A 12 4.21 12.90 -5.08
N SER A 13 3.55 14.00 -4.68
CA SER A 13 2.77 14.07 -3.44
C SER A 13 1.62 13.08 -3.41
N ASP A 14 1.04 12.75 -4.58
CA ASP A 14 -0.08 11.84 -4.66
C ASP A 14 0.33 10.37 -4.46
N ASN A 15 1.58 10.01 -4.77
CA ASN A 15 2.10 8.65 -4.61
C ASN A 15 2.17 8.26 -3.13
N VAL A 16 2.66 9.16 -2.26
CA VAL A 16 2.71 8.91 -0.81
C VAL A 16 1.30 8.69 -0.26
N GLU A 17 0.34 9.54 -0.63
CA GLU A 17 -1.05 9.43 -0.18
C GLU A 17 -1.71 8.12 -0.66
N LYS A 18 -1.52 7.77 -1.94
CA LYS A 18 -2.03 6.50 -2.51
C LYS A 18 -1.41 5.28 -1.84
N LEU A 19 -0.09 5.28 -1.61
CA LEU A 19 0.59 4.18 -0.93
C LEU A 19 0.08 4.03 0.51
N GLN A 20 -0.11 5.14 1.23
CA GLN A 20 -0.70 5.13 2.57
C GLN A 20 -2.13 4.57 2.57
N GLU A 21 -2.96 4.97 1.61
CA GLU A 21 -4.32 4.44 1.45
C GLU A 21 -4.31 2.93 1.17
N MET A 22 -3.43 2.47 0.26
CA MET A 22 -3.28 1.05 -0.05
C MET A 22 -2.82 0.24 1.16
N VAL A 23 -1.89 0.75 1.96
CA VAL A 23 -1.45 0.12 3.22
C VAL A 23 -2.63 0.00 4.19
N HIS A 24 -3.38 1.08 4.40
CA HIS A 24 -4.55 1.08 5.28
C HIS A 24 -5.61 0.07 4.84
N ASN A 25 -5.99 0.10 3.56
CA ASN A 25 -6.93 -0.84 2.96
C ASN A 25 -6.45 -2.30 3.08
N THR A 26 -5.15 -2.54 2.93
CA THR A 26 -4.58 -3.89 3.06
C THR A 26 -4.65 -4.39 4.49
N ILE A 27 -4.37 -3.54 5.48
CA ILE A 27 -4.48 -3.86 6.91
C ILE A 27 -5.93 -4.18 7.27
N GLU A 28 -6.89 -3.34 6.87
CA GLU A 28 -8.32 -3.62 7.11
C GLU A 28 -8.75 -4.95 6.49
N ASN A 29 -8.28 -5.26 5.28
CA ASN A 29 -8.59 -6.52 4.61
C ASN A 29 -7.94 -7.73 5.29
N MET A 30 -6.83 -7.56 5.99
CA MET A 30 -6.22 -8.61 6.81
C MET A 30 -7.04 -8.86 8.07
N GLU A 31 -7.42 -7.80 8.79
CA GLU A 31 -8.23 -7.86 10.00
C GLU A 31 -9.61 -8.46 9.72
N LYS A 32 -10.27 -8.02 8.65
CA LYS A 32 -11.55 -8.60 8.21
C LYS A 32 -11.41 -10.09 7.91
N ALA A 33 -10.32 -10.50 7.26
CA ALA A 33 -10.08 -11.91 6.94
C ALA A 33 -9.80 -12.74 8.22
N GLU A 34 -9.05 -12.20 9.18
CA GLU A 34 -8.83 -12.82 10.50
C GLU A 34 -10.13 -12.94 11.30
N ALA A 35 -10.97 -11.91 11.29
CA ALA A 35 -12.29 -11.97 11.93
C ALA A 35 -13.18 -13.05 11.30
N THR A 36 -13.14 -13.23 9.97
CA THR A 36 -13.89 -14.32 9.32
C THR A 36 -13.33 -15.71 9.61
N MET A 37 -12.03 -15.80 9.91
CA MET A 37 -11.36 -17.05 10.26
C MET A 37 -11.87 -17.61 11.59
N GLU A 38 -12.18 -16.75 12.57
CA GLU A 38 -12.71 -17.16 13.88
C GLU A 38 -14.03 -17.93 13.78
N PHE A 39 -14.81 -17.70 12.72
CA PHE A 39 -16.08 -18.37 12.46
C PHE A 39 -16.00 -19.51 11.42
N SER A 40 -14.80 -19.81 10.91
CA SER A 40 -14.60 -20.88 9.92
C SER A 40 -14.27 -22.21 10.59
N ASP A 41 -15.11 -23.22 10.38
CA ASP A 41 -14.85 -24.60 10.81
C ASP A 41 -13.86 -25.37 9.89
N SER A 42 -13.40 -24.75 8.80
CA SER A 42 -12.51 -25.36 7.82
C SER A 42 -11.05 -24.99 8.06
N HIS A 43 -10.24 -26.00 8.41
CA HIS A 43 -8.80 -25.85 8.58
C HIS A 43 -8.09 -25.35 7.30
N ASP A 44 -8.51 -25.84 6.13
CA ASP A 44 -7.97 -25.40 4.85
C ASP A 44 -8.19 -23.90 4.62
N GLN A 45 -9.37 -23.37 4.97
CA GLN A 45 -9.64 -21.94 4.87
C GLN A 45 -8.78 -21.12 5.83
N GLU A 46 -8.55 -21.63 7.04
CA GLU A 46 -7.69 -21.02 8.04
C GLU A 46 -6.25 -20.84 7.50
N GLU A 47 -5.66 -21.91 6.95
CA GLU A 47 -4.31 -21.89 6.37
C GLU A 47 -4.24 -20.94 5.17
N HIS A 48 -5.24 -20.95 4.30
CA HIS A 48 -5.28 -20.05 3.14
C HIS A 48 -5.35 -18.57 3.55
N ILE A 49 -6.14 -18.23 4.57
CA ILE A 49 -6.23 -16.85 5.07
C ILE A 49 -4.90 -16.45 5.70
N LYS A 50 -4.29 -17.31 6.53
CA LYS A 50 -2.96 -17.04 7.14
C LYS A 50 -1.90 -16.80 6.07
N ALA A 51 -1.76 -17.70 5.10
CA ALA A 51 -0.79 -17.56 4.01
C ALA A 51 -1.06 -16.32 3.13
N LYS A 52 -2.31 -15.88 3.00
CA LYS A 52 -2.65 -14.63 2.29
C LYS A 52 -2.28 -13.40 3.12
N ASN A 53 -2.52 -13.43 4.42
CA ASN A 53 -2.15 -12.35 5.33
C ASN A 53 -0.63 -12.22 5.47
N GLU A 54 0.12 -13.31 5.47
CA GLU A 54 1.58 -13.30 5.48
C GLU A 54 2.14 -12.57 4.25
N ARG A 55 1.68 -12.93 3.04
CA ARG A 55 2.06 -12.23 1.80
C ARG A 55 1.67 -10.74 1.80
N ARG A 56 0.55 -10.38 2.44
CA ARG A 56 0.13 -8.98 2.59
C ARG A 56 1.06 -8.21 3.53
N ARG A 57 1.60 -8.84 4.58
CA ARG A 57 2.60 -8.21 5.47
C ARG A 57 3.86 -7.87 4.69
N GLU A 58 4.38 -8.81 3.91
CA GLU A 58 5.54 -8.57 3.03
C GLU A 58 5.27 -7.42 2.04
N ALA A 59 4.08 -7.38 1.44
CA ALA A 59 3.70 -6.29 0.54
C ALA A 59 3.60 -4.93 1.26
N ILE A 60 3.06 -4.89 2.49
CA ILE A 60 3.00 -3.68 3.31
C ILE A 60 4.40 -3.18 3.66
N ASP A 61 5.32 -4.07 3.98
CA ASP A 61 6.69 -3.68 4.29
C ASP A 61 7.38 -3.05 3.07
N GLY A 62 7.17 -3.61 1.87
CA GLY A 62 7.61 -2.99 0.61
C GLY A 62 7.00 -1.60 0.40
N MET A 63 5.67 -1.47 0.55
CA MET A 63 4.99 -0.18 0.42
C MET A 63 5.47 0.85 1.46
N ARG A 64 5.84 0.43 2.67
CA ARG A 64 6.36 1.32 3.72
C ARG A 64 7.75 1.86 3.38
N GLU A 65 8.62 1.03 2.82
CA GLU A 65 9.93 1.49 2.33
C GLU A 65 9.73 2.46 1.15
N GLU A 66 8.84 2.15 0.20
CA GLU A 66 8.51 3.07 -0.91
C GLU A 66 7.95 4.42 -0.42
N ILE A 67 7.03 4.42 0.56
CA ILE A 67 6.50 5.65 1.17
C ILE A 67 7.63 6.51 1.74
N LYS A 68 8.60 5.87 2.40
CA LYS A 68 9.72 6.56 3.06
C LYS A 68 10.66 7.17 2.02
N ASP A 69 10.96 6.44 0.96
CA ASP A 69 11.80 6.92 -0.13
C ASP A 69 11.12 8.08 -0.88
N GLU A 70 9.83 7.95 -1.23
CA GLU A 70 9.06 9.01 -1.88
C GLU A 70 8.91 10.26 -0.99
N ALA A 71 8.68 10.09 0.31
CA ALA A 71 8.60 11.21 1.25
C ALA A 71 9.94 11.95 1.41
N ALA A 72 11.07 11.24 1.39
CA ALA A 72 12.40 11.84 1.42
C ALA A 72 12.70 12.60 0.12
N ASP A 73 12.29 12.04 -1.02
CA ASP A 73 12.39 12.65 -2.34
C ASP A 73 11.54 13.92 -2.46
N GLN A 74 10.39 13.95 -1.80
CA GLN A 74 9.50 15.12 -1.75
C GLN A 74 10.11 16.26 -0.93
N GLN A 75 10.71 15.97 0.24
CA GLN A 75 11.40 16.98 1.06
C GLN A 75 12.61 17.60 0.36
N ASN A 76 13.28 16.87 -0.53
CA ASN A 76 14.42 17.37 -1.30
C ASN A 76 14.00 18.23 -2.51
N GLN A 77 12.75 18.17 -2.97
CA GLN A 77 12.25 19.02 -4.07
C GLN A 77 11.72 20.38 -3.63
N ASP A 78 11.52 20.59 -2.32
CA ASP A 78 11.05 21.85 -1.74
C ASP A 78 12.17 22.88 -1.44
N PHE A 79 13.41 22.64 -1.87
CA PHE A 79 14.57 23.54 -1.69
C PHE A 79 15.04 24.23 -2.98
#